data_AF-A0A7X6VIM9-F1
#
_entry.id   AF-A0A7X6VIM9-F1
#
_cell.length_a   1.000
_cell.length_b   1.000
_cell.length_c   1.000
_cell.angle_alpha   90.00
_cell.angle_beta   90.00
_cell.angle_gamma   90.00
#
_symmetry.space_group_name_H-M   'P 1'
#
loop_
_entity.id
_entity.type
_entity.pdbx_description
1 polymer ?
#
loop_
_entity_poly.entity_id
_entity_poly.type
_entity_poly.pdbx_seq_one_letter_code
_entity_poly.pdbx_strand_id
1 'polypeptide(L)'
;MRKRNRRLDVRLSDGEDIKLNNLMLETGLTASQLIRSMILQTEIRTKPLENSPKLLRELNAIGNNINQIARKSNAYDKVSQAEISEIRKMLSDIYREVKG
;
A
#
# COMPACT_ATOMS: atom_id res chain seq x y z
N MET A 1 -35.46 21.17 -5.51
CA MET A 1 -34.77 20.07 -4.80
C MET A 1 -33.32 20.45 -4.55
N ARG A 2 -32.78 20.30 -3.32
CA ARG A 2 -31.36 20.65 -3.05
C ARG A 2 -30.43 19.64 -3.71
N LYS A 3 -29.41 20.11 -4.45
CA LYS A 3 -28.41 19.25 -5.13
C LYS A 3 -27.50 18.50 -4.14
N ARG A 4 -27.38 18.96 -2.90
CA ARG A 4 -26.58 18.34 -1.82
C ARG A 4 -27.46 18.18 -0.58
N ASN A 5 -27.84 16.95 -0.26
CA ASN A 5 -28.81 16.60 0.78
C ASN A 5 -28.20 15.88 2.00
N ARG A 6 -26.91 15.54 1.96
CA ARG A 6 -26.17 14.95 3.09
C ARG A 6 -25.40 16.04 3.84
N ARG A 7 -25.40 15.96 5.17
CA ARG A 7 -24.66 16.87 6.06
C ARG A 7 -23.49 16.11 6.71
N LEU A 8 -22.37 16.82 6.85
CA LEU A 8 -21.20 16.37 7.59
C LEU A 8 -20.97 17.39 8.72
N ASP A 9 -20.84 16.89 9.95
CA ASP A 9 -20.46 17.68 11.12
C ASP A 9 -19.10 17.16 11.62
N VAL A 10 -18.14 18.08 11.79
CA VAL A 10 -16.77 17.77 12.21
C VAL A 10 -16.44 18.64 13.42
N ARG A 11 -15.90 18.03 14.48
CA ARG A 11 -15.34 18.75 15.62
C ARG A 11 -13.85 18.95 15.37
N LEU A 12 -13.36 20.16 15.62
CA LEU A 12 -11.97 20.55 15.43
C LEU A 12 -11.37 20.94 16.78
N SER A 13 -10.08 20.68 16.95
CA SER A 13 -9.26 21.35 17.95
C SER A 13 -8.98 22.80 17.53
N ASP A 14 -8.55 23.63 18.47
CA ASP A 14 -8.25 25.04 18.21
C ASP A 14 -7.22 25.22 17.08
N GLY A 15 -6.18 24.38 17.05
CA GLY A 15 -5.16 24.43 16.01
C GLY A 15 -5.67 24.04 14.62
N GLU A 16 -6.61 23.09 14.55
CA GLU A 16 -7.26 22.70 13.30
C GLU A 16 -8.22 23.77 12.78
N ASP A 17 -8.94 24.45 13.69
CA ASP A 17 -9.82 25.56 13.33
C ASP A 17 -9.04 26.76 12.79
N ILE A 18 -7.94 27.15 13.45
CA ILE A 18 -7.04 28.21 12.97
C ILE A 18 -6.53 27.88 11.57
N LYS A 19 -6.06 26.64 11.37
CA LYS A 19 -5.57 26.19 10.06
C LYS A 19 -6.65 26.21 8.99
N LEU A 20 -7.87 25.78 9.31
CA LEU A 20 -9.01 25.82 8.39
C LEU A 20 -9.35 27.25 8.00
N ASN A 21 -9.39 28.17 8.97
CA ASN A 21 -9.64 29.59 8.71
C ASN A 21 -8.56 30.23 7.82
N ASN A 22 -7.28 29.94 8.08
CA ASN A 22 -6.19 30.43 7.23
C ASN A 22 -6.32 29.93 5.79
N LEU A 23 -6.61 28.64 5.60
CA LEU A 23 -6.83 28.07 4.26
C LEU A 23 -8.03 28.72 3.55
N MET A 24 -9.10 29.04 4.28
CA MET A 24 -10.24 29.75 3.71
C MET A 24 -9.87 31.17 3.27
N LEU A 25 -9.06 31.88 4.06
CA LEU A 25 -8.57 33.22 3.71
C LEU A 25 -7.64 33.19 2.49
N GLU A 26 -6.68 32.27 2.46
CA GLU A 26 -5.69 32.14 1.38
C GLU A 26 -6.34 31.76 0.04
N THR A 27 -7.35 30.89 0.07
CA THR A 27 -7.97 30.34 -1.14
C THR A 27 -9.24 31.08 -1.56
N GLY A 28 -9.84 31.88 -0.68
CA GLY A 28 -11.16 32.48 -0.85
C GLY A 28 -12.31 31.46 -0.89
N LEU A 29 -12.05 30.19 -0.55
CA LEU A 29 -13.05 29.13 -0.54
C LEU A 29 -13.68 28.97 0.84
N THR A 30 -14.96 28.63 0.88
CA THR A 30 -15.63 28.20 2.12
C THR A 30 -15.08 26.86 2.60
N ALA A 31 -15.16 26.58 3.90
CA ALA A 31 -14.81 25.26 4.46
C ALA A 31 -15.49 24.11 3.71
N SER A 32 -16.77 24.27 3.36
CA SER A 32 -17.50 23.29 2.57
C SER A 32 -16.94 23.09 1.16
N GLN A 33 -16.44 24.15 0.49
CA GLN A 33 -15.78 24.03 -0.80
C GLN A 33 -14.42 23.36 -0.66
N LEU A 34 -13.62 23.73 0.34
CA LEU A 34 -12.32 23.11 0.62
C LEU A 34 -12.46 21.61 0.87
N ILE A 35 -13.36 21.20 1.77
CA ILE A 35 -13.60 19.78 2.07
C ILE A 35 -14.07 19.04 0.82
N ARG A 36 -14.95 19.64 0.00
CA ARG A 36 -15.39 19.02 -1.26
C ARG A 36 -14.27 18.89 -2.28
N SER A 37 -13.44 19.93 -2.44
CA SER A 37 -12.28 19.89 -3.30
C SER A 37 -11.29 18.84 -2.83
N MET A 38 -11.04 18.72 -1.53
CA MET A 38 -10.21 17.66 -0.97
C MET A 38 -10.83 16.28 -1.25
N ILE A 39 -12.11 16.04 -0.97
CA ILE A 39 -12.76 14.75 -1.25
C ILE A 39 -12.69 14.37 -2.74
N LEU A 40 -12.81 15.35 -3.64
CA LEU A 40 -12.82 15.11 -5.09
C LEU A 40 -11.43 15.08 -5.74
N GLN A 41 -10.44 15.80 -5.18
CA GLN A 41 -9.05 15.84 -5.67
C GLN A 41 -8.16 14.82 -4.98
N THR A 42 -8.56 14.28 -3.83
CA THR A 42 -7.83 13.20 -3.19
C THR A 42 -8.13 11.93 -3.97
N GLU A 43 -7.16 11.47 -4.76
CA GLU A 43 -6.99 10.02 -4.92
C GLU A 43 -6.78 9.47 -3.51
N ILE A 44 -7.87 9.09 -2.85
CA ILE A 44 -7.77 8.26 -1.67
C ILE A 44 -7.23 6.95 -2.22
N ARG A 45 -5.90 6.79 -2.18
CA ARG A 45 -5.33 5.45 -2.20
C ARG A 45 -6.08 4.74 -1.09
N THR A 46 -6.98 3.84 -1.48
CA THR A 46 -7.54 2.85 -0.58
C THR A 46 -6.35 2.37 0.24
N LYS A 47 -6.42 2.52 1.56
CA LYS A 47 -5.47 1.88 2.48
C LYS A 47 -5.14 0.52 1.86
N PRO A 48 -3.88 0.18 1.55
CA PRO A 48 -3.59 -1.14 1.00
C PRO A 48 -4.25 -2.09 1.99
N LEU A 49 -5.30 -2.80 1.55
CA LEU A 49 -5.90 -3.83 2.36
C LEU A 49 -4.73 -4.69 2.79
N GLU A 50 -4.54 -4.74 4.10
CA GLU A 50 -3.41 -5.32 4.79
C GLU A 50 -2.69 -6.31 3.90
N ASN A 51 -1.43 -6.02 3.53
CA ASN A 51 -0.54 -7.00 2.92
C ASN A 51 -0.77 -8.29 3.68
N SER A 52 -1.43 -9.25 3.03
CA SER A 52 -2.03 -10.38 3.74
C SER A 52 -0.93 -10.97 4.61
N PRO A 53 -1.08 -11.05 5.94
CA PRO A 53 -0.04 -11.62 6.80
C PRO A 53 0.39 -13.00 6.29
N LYS A 54 -0.51 -13.68 5.56
CA LYS A 54 -0.26 -14.88 4.78
C LYS A 54 0.75 -14.67 3.63
N LEU A 55 0.56 -13.66 2.77
CA LEU A 55 1.49 -13.31 1.68
C LEU A 55 2.87 -12.91 2.20
N LEU A 56 2.93 -12.08 3.26
CA LEU A 56 4.22 -11.72 3.87
C LEU A 56 4.90 -12.93 4.52
N ARG A 57 4.12 -13.85 5.11
CA ARG A 57 4.64 -15.10 5.67
C ARG A 57 5.14 -16.04 4.58
N GLU A 58 4.44 -16.13 3.45
CA GLU A 58 4.83 -16.92 2.29
C GLU A 58 6.12 -16.36 1.67
N LEU A 59 6.22 -15.04 1.49
CA LEU A 59 7.45 -14.38 1.04
C LEU A 59 8.63 -14.60 1.99
N ASN A 60 8.40 -14.52 3.30
CA ASN A 60 9.44 -14.80 4.30
C ASN A 60 9.89 -16.26 4.27
N ALA A 61 8.97 -17.21 4.07
CA ALA A 61 9.33 -18.62 3.91
C ALA A 61 10.20 -18.85 2.67
N ILE A 62 9.88 -18.17 1.55
CA ILE A 62 10.66 -18.22 0.32
C ILE A 62 12.06 -17.64 0.54
N GLY A 63 12.18 -16.46 1.16
CA GLY A 63 13.47 -15.84 1.46
C GLY A 63 14.35 -16.73 2.34
N ASN A 64 13.75 -17.42 3.32
CA ASN A 64 14.46 -18.38 4.17
C ASN A 64 14.96 -19.60 3.38
N ASN A 65 14.16 -20.14 2.46
CA ASN A 65 14.57 -21.27 1.63
C ASN A 65 15.71 -20.88 0.68
N ILE A 66 15.65 -19.70 0.06
CA ILE A 66 16.72 -19.15 -0.78
C ILE A 66 18.01 -18.98 0.04
N ASN A 67 17.91 -18.44 1.25
CA ASN A 67 19.06 -18.27 2.15
C ASN A 67 19.67 -19.61 2.58
N GLN A 68 18.86 -20.65 2.81
CA GLN A 68 19.35 -21.99 3.11
C GLN A 68 20.05 -22.62 1.92
N ILE A 69 19.51 -22.43 0.71
CA ILE A 69 20.15 -22.90 -0.52
C ILE A 69 21.46 -22.17 -0.72
N ALA A 70 21.50 -20.85 -0.66
CA ALA A 70 22.73 -20.06 -0.76
C ALA A 70 23.79 -20.46 0.29
N ARG A 71 23.38 -20.74 1.53
CA ARG A 71 24.28 -21.26 2.57
C ARG A 71 24.81 -22.65 2.25
N LYS A 72 23.97 -23.56 1.75
CA LYS A 72 24.40 -24.90 1.29
C LYS A 72 25.31 -24.79 0.07
N SER A 73 24.98 -23.96 -0.89
CA SER A 73 25.80 -23.63 -2.06
C SER A 73 27.19 -23.12 -1.66
N ASN A 74 27.26 -22.19 -0.70
CA ASN A 74 28.52 -21.65 -0.20
C ASN A 74 29.31 -22.65 0.66
N ALA A 75 28.64 -23.66 1.24
CA ALA A 75 29.29 -24.72 2.03
C ALA A 75 29.83 -25.87 1.15
N TYR A 76 29.28 -26.08 -0.05
CA TYR A 76 29.63 -27.20 -0.94
C TYR A 76 30.29 -26.78 -2.27
N ASP A 77 30.43 -25.47 -2.54
CA ASP A 77 31.03 -24.87 -3.74
C ASP A 77 30.51 -25.37 -5.11
N LYS A 78 29.37 -26.07 -5.12
CA LYS A 78 28.70 -26.57 -6.34
C LYS A 78 27.19 -26.61 -6.14
N VAL A 79 26.48 -25.76 -6.89
CA VAL A 79 25.02 -25.88 -7.07
C VAL A 79 24.77 -26.62 -8.36
N SER A 80 23.89 -27.61 -8.31
CA SER A 80 23.50 -28.33 -9.52
C SER A 80 22.58 -27.41 -10.37
N GLN A 81 22.79 -27.38 -11.69
CA GLN A 81 21.94 -26.62 -12.61
C GLN A 81 20.45 -27.00 -12.51
N ALA A 82 20.15 -28.23 -12.07
CA ALA A 82 18.78 -28.68 -11.84
C ALA A 82 18.11 -27.92 -10.67
N GLU A 83 18.85 -27.65 -9.59
CA GLU A 83 18.34 -26.92 -8.42
C GLU A 83 18.04 -25.46 -8.77
N ILE A 84 18.89 -24.83 -9.59
CA ILE A 84 18.67 -23.47 -10.09
C ILE A 84 17.44 -23.40 -11.00
N SER A 85 17.24 -24.42 -11.84
CA SER A 85 16.09 -24.50 -12.75
C SER A 85 14.77 -24.64 -11.98
N GLU A 86 14.76 -25.43 -10.90
CA GLU A 86 13.58 -25.62 -10.06
C GLU A 86 13.17 -24.33 -9.33
N ILE A 87 14.14 -23.58 -8.82
CA ILE A 87 13.90 -22.27 -8.19
C ILE A 87 13.32 -21.26 -9.19
N ARG A 88 13.88 -21.21 -10.42
CA ARG A 88 13.35 -20.34 -11.48
C ARG A 88 11.91 -20.67 -11.83
N LYS A 89 11.56 -21.95 -11.83
CA LYS A 89 10.19 -22.41 -12.08
C LYS A 89 9.23 -21.94 -11.00
N MET A 90 9.57 -22.14 -9.72
CA MET A 90 8.75 -21.66 -8.59
C MET A 90 8.55 -20.14 -8.63
N LEU A 91 9.59 -19.38 -8.95
CA LEU A 91 9.50 -17.91 -9.08
C LEU A 91 8.60 -17.47 -10.24
N SER A 92 8.62 -18.19 -11.35
CA SER A 92 7.78 -17.92 -12.52
C SER A 92 6.29 -18.19 -12.25
N ASP A 93 5.99 -19.29 -11.53
CA ASP A 93 4.62 -19.66 -11.19
C ASP A 93 4.00 -18.65 -10.22
N ILE A 94 4.75 -18.18 -9.22
CA ILE A 94 4.32 -17.13 -8.30
C ILE A 94 4.11 -15.79 -9.01
N TYR A 95 5.01 -15.41 -9.91
CA TYR A 95 4.87 -14.17 -10.69
C TYR A 95 3.57 -14.17 -11.51
N ARG A 96 3.14 -15.35 -11.99
CA ARG A 96 1.89 -15.50 -12.73
C ARG A 96 0.66 -15.38 -11.83
N GLU A 97 0.71 -15.94 -10.62
CA GLU A 97 -0.39 -15.81 -9.65
C GLU A 97 -0.55 -14.40 -9.07
N VAL A 98 0.55 -13.66 -8.89
CA VAL A 98 0.51 -12.30 -8.34
C VAL A 98 0.09 -11.26 -9.39
N LYS A 99 0.27 -11.55 -10.68
CA LYS A 99 0.00 -10.60 -11.78
C LYS A 99 -1.29 -10.89 -12.55
N GLY A 100 -1.98 -12.00 -12.28
CA GLY A 100 -3.32 -12.31 -12.77
C GLY A 100 -4.39 -11.67 -11.90
#